data_AF-A0A800J2N5-F1
#
_entry.id   AF-A0A800J2N5-F1
#
_cell.length_a   1.000
_cell.length_b   1.000
_cell.length_c   1.000
_cell.angle_alpha   90.00
_cell.angle_beta   90.00
_cell.angle_gamma   90.00
#
_symmetry.space_group_name_H-M   'P 1'
#
loop_
_entity.id
_entity.type
_entity.pdbx_description
1 polymer ?
#
loop_
_entity_poly.entity_id
_entity_poly.type
_entity_poly.pdbx_seq_one_letter_code
_entity_poly.pdbx_strand_id
1 'polypeptide(L)'
;MVWPSLSPSRSSHRKMSLFVRARRGGALDQNVDALTGQAVYHVLRQRAAEAGVEAFSPHDLRRTYIGDLLDEGADLSVAQDLAGHSSLTTTAGYDRRGERAKEQAASRLDVPYDG
;
A
#
# COMPACT_ATOMS: atom_id res chain seq x y z
N MET A 1 -32.44 -17.59 -42.72
CA MET A 1 -32.02 -16.36 -42.01
C MET A 1 -30.78 -16.73 -41.19
N VAL A 2 -29.59 -16.51 -41.74
CA VAL A 2 -28.32 -17.04 -41.20
C VAL A 2 -27.58 -15.89 -40.52
N TRP A 3 -27.33 -16.00 -39.22
CA TRP A 3 -26.54 -15.01 -38.48
C TRP A 3 -25.05 -15.26 -38.75
N PRO A 4 -24.27 -14.29 -39.24
CA PRO A 4 -22.85 -14.49 -39.45
C PRO A 4 -22.12 -14.59 -38.10
N SER A 5 -21.46 -15.71 -37.89
CA SER A 5 -20.52 -15.94 -36.78
C SER A 5 -19.35 -14.95 -36.88
N LEU A 6 -19.39 -13.88 -36.09
CA LEU A 6 -18.20 -13.08 -35.78
C LEU A 6 -17.35 -13.89 -34.80
N SER A 7 -16.33 -14.59 -35.31
CA SER A 7 -15.24 -15.07 -34.46
C SER A 7 -14.58 -13.87 -33.79
N PRO A 8 -14.43 -13.82 -32.46
CA PRO A 8 -13.64 -12.78 -31.85
C PRO A 8 -12.19 -13.04 -32.24
N SER A 9 -11.63 -12.14 -33.04
CA SER A 9 -10.18 -11.97 -33.13
C SER A 9 -9.69 -11.75 -31.71
N ARG A 10 -9.14 -12.80 -31.08
CA ARG A 10 -8.35 -12.67 -29.86
C ARG A 10 -7.08 -11.93 -30.27
N SER A 11 -7.16 -10.61 -30.33
CA SER A 11 -5.99 -9.75 -30.21
C SER A 11 -5.31 -10.15 -28.91
N SER A 12 -4.23 -10.92 -29.04
CA SER A 12 -3.34 -11.30 -27.95
C SER A 12 -2.80 -10.00 -27.36
N HIS A 13 -3.49 -9.47 -26.36
CA HIS A 13 -2.97 -8.37 -25.56
C HIS A 13 -1.76 -8.96 -24.85
N ARG A 14 -0.56 -8.70 -25.37
CA ARG A 14 0.68 -8.98 -24.64
C ARG A 14 0.52 -8.30 -23.29
N LYS A 15 0.50 -9.09 -22.22
CA LYS A 15 0.42 -8.60 -20.85
C LYS A 15 1.70 -7.82 -20.57
N MET A 16 1.66 -6.51 -20.81
CA MET A 16 2.76 -5.61 -20.48
C MET A 16 2.71 -5.31 -18.99
N SER A 17 3.87 -5.33 -18.34
CA SER A 17 4.00 -4.93 -16.94
C SER A 17 3.83 -3.42 -16.81
N LEU A 18 3.05 -2.97 -15.83
CA LEU A 18 2.85 -1.54 -15.57
C LEU A 18 4.16 -0.84 -15.19
N PHE A 19 5.01 -1.53 -14.43
CA PHE A 19 6.33 -1.06 -14.03
C PHE A 19 7.42 -1.88 -14.74
N VAL A 20 8.29 -1.16 -15.46
CA VAL A 20 9.44 -1.71 -16.18
C VAL A 20 10.71 -0.94 -15.80
N ARG A 21 11.87 -1.51 -16.12
CA ARG A 21 13.16 -0.84 -15.90
C ARG A 21 13.32 0.36 -16.85
N ALA A 22 13.70 1.51 -16.31
CA ALA A 22 14.20 2.64 -17.07
C ALA A 22 15.74 2.57 -17.17
N ARG A 23 16.30 2.74 -18.36
CA ARG A 23 17.76 2.79 -18.59
C ARG A 23 18.27 4.23 -18.49
N ARG A 24 19.59 4.37 -18.30
CA ARG A 24 20.27 5.68 -18.37
C ARG A 24 19.97 6.32 -19.73
N GLY A 25 19.42 7.52 -19.74
CA GLY A 25 18.92 8.20 -20.95
C GLY A 25 17.40 8.15 -21.15
N GLY A 26 16.64 7.56 -20.22
CA GLY A 26 15.17 7.63 -20.20
C GLY A 26 14.45 6.59 -21.06
N ALA A 27 15.18 5.76 -21.79
CA ALA A 27 14.59 4.65 -22.55
C ALA A 27 13.93 3.63 -21.61
N LEU A 28 12.66 3.33 -21.87
CA LEU A 28 11.89 2.30 -21.17
C LEU A 28 12.06 0.96 -21.87
N ASP A 29 12.31 -0.08 -21.08
CA ASP A 29 12.50 -1.42 -21.60
C ASP A 29 11.15 -2.15 -21.75
N GLN A 30 10.37 -1.78 -22.77
CA GLN A 30 9.00 -2.28 -22.98
C GLN A 30 8.93 -3.76 -23.39
N ASN A 31 10.07 -4.36 -23.71
CA ASN A 31 10.20 -5.79 -24.06
C ASN A 31 10.78 -6.64 -22.92
N VAL A 32 10.97 -6.07 -21.74
CA VAL A 32 11.67 -6.72 -20.62
C VAL A 32 10.75 -6.95 -19.44
N ASP A 33 11.17 -7.92 -18.62
CA ASP A 33 10.50 -8.39 -17.43
C ASP A 33 10.07 -7.27 -16.49
N ALA A 34 9.02 -7.54 -15.72
CA ALA A 34 8.48 -6.65 -14.70
C ALA A 34 9.59 -6.13 -13.77
N LEU A 35 9.41 -4.90 -13.28
CA LEU A 35 10.26 -4.36 -12.23
C LEU A 35 10.35 -5.34 -11.06
N THR A 36 11.57 -5.72 -10.67
CA THR A 36 11.78 -6.69 -9.60
C THR A 36 11.47 -6.09 -8.23
N GLY A 37 11.11 -6.92 -7.25
CA GLY A 37 10.92 -6.45 -5.87
C GLY A 37 12.16 -5.75 -5.32
N GLN A 38 13.36 -6.29 -5.58
CA GLN A 38 14.63 -5.67 -5.16
C GLN A 38 14.83 -4.28 -5.76
N ALA A 39 14.42 -4.05 -7.01
CA ALA A 39 14.46 -2.73 -7.61
C ALA A 39 13.52 -1.75 -6.90
N VAL A 40 12.34 -2.19 -6.46
CA VAL A 40 11.44 -1.37 -5.64
C VAL A 40 12.11 -0.98 -4.32
N TYR A 41 12.72 -1.93 -3.60
CA TYR A 41 13.47 -1.63 -2.37
C TYR A 41 14.59 -0.61 -2.60
N HIS A 42 15.34 -0.75 -3.72
CA HIS A 42 16.39 0.19 -4.07
C HIS A 42 15.84 1.61 -4.29
N VAL A 43 14.74 1.73 -5.04
CA VAL A 43 14.05 3.02 -5.26
C VAL A 43 13.62 3.63 -3.92
N LEU A 44 12.99 2.86 -3.03
CA LEU A 44 12.55 3.37 -1.73
C LEU A 44 13.72 3.84 -0.86
N ARG A 45 14.82 3.10 -0.81
CA ARG A 45 16.03 3.51 -0.07
C ARG A 45 16.62 4.81 -0.61
N GLN A 46 16.65 4.97 -1.93
CA GLN A 46 17.09 6.21 -2.55
C GLN A 46 16.16 7.37 -2.16
N ARG A 47 14.83 7.18 -2.24
CA ARG A 47 13.87 8.22 -1.86
C ARG A 47 13.92 8.58 -0.38
N ALA A 48 14.12 7.62 0.50
CA ALA A 48 14.28 7.86 1.94
C ALA A 48 15.50 8.75 2.20
N ALA A 49 16.64 8.46 1.56
CA ALA A 49 17.85 9.26 1.67
C ALA A 49 17.67 10.68 1.11
N GLU A 50 17.03 10.82 -0.06
CA GLU A 50 16.73 12.13 -0.67
C GLU A 50 15.78 12.99 0.19
N ALA A 51 14.82 12.36 0.85
CA ALA A 51 13.87 13.02 1.74
C ALA A 51 14.44 13.28 3.16
N GLY A 52 15.60 12.73 3.49
CA GLY A 52 16.20 12.87 4.82
C GLY A 52 15.45 12.10 5.92
N VAL A 53 14.74 11.04 5.57
CA VAL A 53 13.98 10.20 6.52
C VAL A 53 14.66 8.85 6.73
N GLU A 54 14.29 8.15 7.81
CA GLU A 54 14.75 6.78 8.05
C GLU A 54 14.35 5.85 6.90
N ALA A 55 15.17 4.84 6.63
CA ALA A 55 14.88 3.86 5.60
C ALA A 55 13.60 3.07 5.92
N PHE A 56 12.71 2.95 4.95
CA PHE A 56 11.45 2.21 5.07
C PHE A 56 11.27 1.21 3.92
N SER A 57 10.39 0.24 4.13
CA SER A 57 10.07 -0.83 3.18
C SER A 57 8.70 -0.63 2.51
N PRO A 58 8.39 -1.36 1.43
CA PRO A 58 7.04 -1.34 0.84
C PRO A 58 5.96 -1.74 1.83
N HIS A 59 6.29 -2.58 2.82
CA HIS A 59 5.33 -2.98 3.85
C HIS A 59 4.98 -1.80 4.77
N ASP A 60 5.96 -0.97 5.14
CA ASP A 60 5.73 0.20 6.02
C ASP A 60 4.84 1.25 5.35
N LEU A 61 4.97 1.42 4.03
CA LEU A 61 4.04 2.24 3.24
C LEU A 61 2.60 1.71 3.33
N ARG A 62 2.41 0.39 3.20
CA ARG A 62 1.09 -0.23 3.36
C ARG A 62 0.55 -0.06 4.78
N ARG A 63 1.38 -0.21 5.81
CA ARG A 63 0.99 0.00 7.21
C ARG A 63 0.50 1.43 7.45
N THR A 64 1.24 2.40 6.93
CA THR A 64 0.90 3.83 7.02
C THR A 64 -0.43 4.09 6.34
N TYR A 65 -0.59 3.63 5.09
CA TYR A 65 -1.84 3.77 4.35
C TYR A 65 -3.07 3.21 5.10
N ILE A 66 -2.96 2.02 5.69
CA ILE A 66 -4.06 1.42 6.47
C ILE A 66 -4.33 2.22 7.73
N GLY A 67 -3.28 2.58 8.46
CA GLY A 67 -3.40 3.37 9.69
C GLY A 67 -4.06 4.72 9.44
N ASP A 68 -3.70 5.42 8.36
CA ASP A 68 -4.24 6.72 8.01
C ASP A 68 -5.72 6.63 7.62
N LEU A 69 -6.11 5.63 6.82
CA LEU A 69 -7.52 5.38 6.50
C LEU A 69 -8.36 5.19 7.77
N LEU A 70 -7.88 4.37 8.70
CA LEU A 70 -8.59 4.11 9.95
C LEU A 70 -8.64 5.35 10.83
N ASP A 71 -7.52 6.08 10.93
CA ASP A 71 -7.41 7.33 11.69
C ASP A 71 -8.35 8.43 11.16
N GLU A 72 -8.59 8.49 9.85
CA GLU A 72 -9.57 9.36 9.20
C GLU A 72 -11.04 8.89 9.36
N GLY A 73 -11.26 7.76 10.04
CA GLY A 73 -12.59 7.25 10.35
C GLY A 73 -13.15 6.25 9.34
N ALA A 74 -12.32 5.74 8.42
CA ALA A 74 -12.76 4.66 7.54
C ALA A 74 -13.17 3.41 8.36
N ASP A 75 -14.15 2.68 7.82
CA ASP A 75 -14.56 1.40 8.36
C ASP A 75 -13.44 0.36 8.16
N LEU A 76 -13.29 -0.55 9.13
CA LEU A 76 -12.26 -1.58 9.11
C LEU A 76 -12.38 -2.50 7.87
N SER A 77 -13.61 -2.81 7.44
CA SER A 77 -13.87 -3.60 6.24
C SER A 77 -13.42 -2.89 4.97
N VAL A 78 -13.69 -1.59 4.85
CA VAL A 78 -13.25 -0.76 3.72
C VAL A 78 -11.73 -0.69 3.67
N ALA A 79 -11.07 -0.45 4.81
CA ALA A 79 -9.62 -0.44 4.88
C ALA A 79 -9.00 -1.80 4.51
N GLN A 80 -9.61 -2.92 4.92
CA GLN A 80 -9.17 -4.26 4.57
C GLN A 80 -9.28 -4.55 3.07
N ASP A 81 -10.40 -4.15 2.46
CA ASP A 81 -10.63 -4.33 1.03
C ASP A 81 -9.63 -3.51 0.19
N LEU A 82 -9.41 -2.24 0.56
CA LEU A 82 -8.44 -1.38 -0.11
C LEU A 82 -6.99 -1.86 0.05
N ALA A 83 -6.65 -2.44 1.21
CA ALA A 83 -5.34 -3.03 1.45
C ALA A 83 -5.13 -4.38 0.74
N GLY A 84 -6.22 -5.03 0.31
CA GLY A 84 -6.22 -6.37 -0.26
C GLY A 84 -5.82 -7.44 0.76
N HIS A 85 -6.14 -7.24 2.04
CA HIS A 85 -5.88 -8.24 3.08
C HIS A 85 -6.93 -9.35 3.04
N SER A 86 -6.50 -10.59 3.22
CA SER A 86 -7.40 -11.76 3.28
C SER A 86 -8.09 -11.94 4.63
N SER A 87 -7.67 -11.20 5.65
CA SER A 87 -8.19 -11.29 7.02
C SER A 87 -8.37 -9.92 7.63
N LEU A 88 -9.55 -9.69 8.21
CA LEU A 88 -9.85 -8.50 9.01
C LEU A 88 -8.92 -8.38 10.22
N THR A 89 -8.49 -9.50 10.82
CA THR A 89 -7.59 -9.50 11.97
C THR A 89 -6.24 -8.86 11.63
N THR A 90 -5.73 -9.07 10.40
CA THR A 90 -4.50 -8.41 9.94
C THR A 90 -4.67 -6.90 9.85
N THR A 91 -5.84 -6.42 9.40
CA THR A 91 -6.14 -4.98 9.32
C THR A 91 -6.39 -4.38 10.69
N ALA A 92 -7.08 -5.10 11.59
CA ALA A 92 -7.39 -4.66 12.95
C ALA A 92 -6.14 -4.34 13.78
N GLY A 93 -5.03 -5.04 13.54
CA GLY A 93 -3.75 -4.75 14.19
C GLY A 93 -3.17 -3.36 13.88
N TYR A 94 -3.68 -2.66 12.86
CA TYR A 94 -3.29 -1.29 12.52
C TYR A 94 -4.25 -0.23 13.09
N ASP A 95 -5.37 -0.62 13.71
CA ASP A 95 -6.32 0.32 14.28
C ASP A 95 -5.79 0.88 15.61
N ARG A 96 -5.26 2.10 15.55
CA ARG A 96 -4.67 2.80 16.71
C ARG A 96 -5.70 3.66 17.46
N ARG A 97 -6.92 3.78 16.94
CA ARG A 97 -7.96 4.64 17.54
C ARG A 97 -8.34 4.18 18.94
N GLY A 98 -8.45 2.86 19.13
CA GLY A 98 -8.76 2.26 20.42
C GLY A 98 -7.70 2.57 21.48
N GLU A 99 -6.42 2.41 21.16
CA GLU A 99 -5.32 2.72 22.08
C GLU A 99 -5.24 4.23 22.37
N ARG A 100 -5.36 5.09 21.35
CA ARG A 100 -5.40 6.55 21.53
C ARG A 100 -6.57 6.99 22.41
N ALA A 101 -7.75 6.38 22.26
CA ALA A 101 -8.90 6.69 23.09
C ALA A 101 -8.66 6.33 24.57
N LYS A 102 -7.99 5.21 24.84
CA LYS A 102 -7.58 4.82 26.20
C LYS A 102 -6.57 5.79 26.78
N GLU A 103 -5.55 6.18 26.02
CA GLU A 103 -4.54 7.17 26.44
C GLU A 103 -5.18 8.52 26.77
N GLN A 104 -6.11 9.00 25.93
CA GLN A 104 -6.86 10.24 26.18
C GLN A 104 -7.79 10.16 27.40
N ALA A 105 -8.38 9.00 27.66
CA ALA A 105 -9.19 8.80 28.86
C ALA A 105 -8.32 8.78 30.11
N ALA A 106 -7.16 8.10 30.05
CA ALA A 106 -6.21 8.01 31.15
C ALA A 106 -5.61 9.37 31.52
N SER A 107 -5.27 10.21 30.53
CA SER A 107 -4.69 11.54 30.77
C SER A 107 -5.64 12.55 31.43
N ARG A 108 -6.94 12.26 31.47
CA ARG A 108 -7.96 13.10 32.12
C ARG A 108 -8.22 12.72 33.58
N LEU A 109 -7.65 11.61 34.05
CA LEU A 109 -7.74 11.23 35.45
C LEU A 109 -6.78 12.11 36.24
N ASP A 110 -7.33 13.02 37.05
CA ASP A 110 -6.58 13.66 38.12
C ASP A 110 -6.29 12.59 39.18
N VAL A 111 -5.02 12.26 39.37
CA VAL A 111 -4.59 11.26 40.37
C VAL A 111 -4.10 12.04 41.59
N PRO A 112 -4.90 12.13 42.68
CA PRO A 112 -4.61 13.01 43.82
C PRO A 112 -3.46 12.53 44.72
N TYR A 113 -2.61 11.62 44.24
CA TYR A 113 -1.46 11.08 44.96
C TYR A 113 -0.27 10.94 44.00
N ASP A 114 0.37 12.06 43.70
CA ASP A 114 1.81 12.10 43.47
C ASP A 114 2.45 12.63 44.77
N GLY A 115 3.45 11.91 45.29
CA GLY A 115 4.06 12.15 46.60
C GLY A 115 4.88 13.43 46.71
#